data_AF-A0A1M6B9E3-F1
#
_entry.id   AF-A0A1M6B9E3-F1
#
_cell.length_a   1.000
_cell.length_b   1.000
_cell.length_c   1.000
_cell.angle_alpha   90.00
_cell.angle_beta   90.00
_cell.angle_gamma   90.00
#
_symmetry.space_group_name_H-M   'P 1'
#
loop_
_entity.id
_entity.type
_entity.pdbx_description
1 polymer ?
#
loop_
_entity_poly.entity_id
_entity_poly.type
_entity_poly.pdbx_seq_one_letter_code
_entity_poly.pdbx_strand_id
1 'polypeptide(L)'
;MINPTREWREFDSEKEKMEKLKEWKLISPKAMEIKKFYYKGAYTKEVVECDVAGYVDGNEIILYINGELHSIHPDYFLDMQKKEKFIILDIETPMSFKSEDGIREVAVIAVEDFRVVDSLHLAIINDEEKYKQGYGAGLEAIEKDEVSIENFKNFISKHKCPIIAHNASFDRRFLRYWNWVDDKQEFYCSRDNIKSKETLESYKLEYLLNHYGIKQEQSHNAMQDVLDLLEILKIVKIEKWISLGEYREDKKEKRVRNYENDSKKREEDRKKLEYAKDNIIENIFNNKRIVFTGDMKEDRAEMRSIAIRYGAISTDSVSKKTDMLVVGENAGSKLTKAQEFGIDIINEADFWNIINRKQ
;
A
#
# COMPACT_ATOMS: atom_id res chain seq x y z
N MET A 1 27.60 26.89 -4.10
CA MET A 1 27.92 26.26 -2.80
C MET A 1 27.93 27.31 -1.68
N ILE A 2 27.88 26.91 -0.41
CA ILE A 2 28.23 27.81 0.73
C ILE A 2 29.76 27.79 0.88
N ASN A 3 30.44 28.86 0.48
CA ASN A 3 31.88 28.95 0.66
C ASN A 3 32.25 29.07 2.15
N PRO A 4 33.41 28.53 2.58
CA PRO A 4 33.91 28.74 3.94
C PRO A 4 34.13 30.24 4.20
N THR A 5 33.49 30.79 5.22
CA THR A 5 33.65 32.21 5.61
C THR A 5 34.66 32.40 6.74
N ARG A 6 35.01 31.31 7.44
CA ARG A 6 36.01 31.27 8.52
C ARG A 6 37.30 30.64 8.01
N GLU A 7 38.40 30.94 8.68
CA GLU A 7 39.67 30.24 8.45
C GLU A 7 39.47 28.75 8.76
N TRP A 8 39.87 27.90 7.82
CA TRP A 8 39.73 26.45 7.90
C TRP A 8 41.07 25.82 7.56
N ARG A 9 41.28 24.60 8.04
CA ARG A 9 42.48 23.82 7.75
C ARG A 9 42.18 22.60 6.90
N GLU A 10 43.05 22.35 5.94
CA GLU A 10 43.14 21.07 5.24
C GLU A 10 43.74 20.02 6.18
N PHE A 11 43.51 18.73 5.91
CA PHE A 11 44.14 17.66 6.68
C PHE A 11 45.63 17.56 6.35
N ASP A 12 46.48 17.47 7.36
CA ASP A 12 47.94 17.35 7.19
C ASP A 12 48.34 15.93 6.71
N SER A 13 47.45 14.95 6.93
CA SER A 13 47.65 13.56 6.49
C SER A 13 46.35 12.77 6.40
N GLU A 14 46.35 11.69 5.63
CA GLU A 14 45.27 10.69 5.61
C GLU A 14 44.98 10.10 6.99
N LYS A 15 46.01 9.98 7.85
CA LYS A 15 45.82 9.51 9.23
C LYS A 15 44.98 10.48 10.05
N GLU A 16 45.30 11.77 9.99
CA GLU A 16 44.52 12.81 10.68
C GLU A 16 43.06 12.83 10.18
N LYS A 17 42.89 12.81 8.85
CA LYS A 17 41.57 12.74 8.22
C LYS A 17 40.75 11.56 8.74
N MET A 18 41.35 10.36 8.77
CA MET A 18 40.68 9.16 9.27
C MET A 18 40.29 9.27 10.77
N GLU A 19 41.15 9.82 11.61
CA GLU A 19 40.85 10.04 13.04
C GLU A 19 39.68 11.01 13.22
N LYS A 20 39.66 12.13 12.48
CA LYS A 20 38.59 13.13 12.52
C LYS A 20 37.25 12.60 11.99
N LEU A 21 37.26 11.87 10.87
CA LEU A 21 36.06 11.23 10.34
C LEU A 21 35.45 10.20 11.32
N LYS A 22 36.28 9.51 12.12
CA LYS A 22 35.81 8.62 13.20
C LYS A 22 35.19 9.42 14.35
N GLU A 23 35.80 10.53 14.74
CA GLU A 23 35.29 11.44 15.78
C GLU A 23 33.89 11.96 15.43
N TRP A 24 33.68 12.39 14.18
CA TRP A 24 32.37 12.82 13.67
C TRP A 24 31.41 11.69 13.28
N LYS A 25 31.80 10.42 13.52
CA LYS A 25 31.00 9.23 13.20
C LYS A 25 30.65 9.08 11.71
N LEU A 26 31.36 9.76 10.81
CA LEU A 26 31.21 9.64 9.36
C LEU A 26 31.70 8.26 8.86
N ILE A 27 32.64 7.66 9.59
CA ILE A 27 33.09 6.28 9.41
C ILE A 27 33.10 5.51 10.74
N SER A 28 33.12 4.18 10.66
CA SER A 28 33.20 3.30 11.83
C SER A 28 34.52 3.49 12.58
N PRO A 29 34.54 3.41 13.93
CA PRO A 29 35.78 3.43 14.70
C PRO A 29 36.81 2.35 14.25
N LYS A 30 36.31 1.22 13.73
CA LYS A 30 37.12 0.09 13.24
C LYS A 30 37.49 0.19 11.76
N ALA A 31 37.09 1.25 11.05
CA ALA A 31 37.39 1.42 9.63
C ALA A 31 38.91 1.52 9.42
N MET A 32 39.42 0.76 8.44
CA MET A 32 40.81 0.79 7.98
C MET A 32 41.01 1.62 6.71
N GLU A 33 39.91 2.00 6.05
CA GLU A 33 39.89 2.80 4.83
C GLU A 33 38.74 3.81 4.88
N ILE A 34 38.89 4.92 4.13
CA ILE A 34 37.85 5.93 3.99
C ILE A 34 36.94 5.52 2.83
N LYS A 35 35.67 5.27 3.13
CA LYS A 35 34.64 5.02 2.11
C LYS A 35 34.35 6.31 1.31
N LYS A 36 33.83 6.14 0.10
CA LYS A 36 33.28 7.26 -0.68
C LYS A 36 32.16 7.96 0.07
N PHE A 37 32.15 9.30 -0.02
CA PHE A 37 31.07 10.13 0.49
C PHE A 37 30.26 10.72 -0.65
N TYR A 38 29.00 11.01 -0.37
CA TYR A 38 28.08 11.59 -1.34
C TYR A 38 27.36 12.80 -0.76
N TYR A 39 27.33 13.87 -1.53
CA TYR A 39 26.55 15.05 -1.21
C TYR A 39 25.14 14.92 -1.83
N LYS A 40 24.12 15.01 -0.99
CA LYS A 40 22.69 14.90 -1.35
C LYS A 40 21.90 16.19 -1.05
N GLY A 41 22.57 17.33 -1.01
CA GLY A 41 21.97 18.61 -0.60
C GLY A 41 21.51 19.50 -1.76
N ALA A 42 20.95 20.66 -1.42
CA ALA A 42 20.26 21.55 -2.36
C ALA A 42 21.14 22.19 -3.45
N TYR A 43 22.47 22.14 -3.32
CA TYR A 43 23.39 22.75 -4.29
C TYR A 43 23.70 21.84 -5.49
N THR A 44 23.24 20.60 -5.50
CA THR A 44 23.35 19.70 -6.64
C THR A 44 22.00 19.11 -7.02
N LYS A 45 21.75 18.97 -8.33
CA LYS A 45 20.50 18.36 -8.84
C LYS A 45 20.49 16.84 -8.61
N GLU A 46 21.66 16.23 -8.66
CA GLU A 46 21.88 14.80 -8.46
C GLU A 46 22.81 14.56 -7.28
N VAL A 47 22.82 13.31 -6.81
CA VAL A 47 23.77 12.84 -5.80
C VAL A 47 25.15 12.82 -6.43
N VAL A 48 26.10 13.53 -5.82
CA VAL A 48 27.47 13.66 -6.31
C VAL A 48 28.45 13.09 -5.31
N GLU A 49 29.46 12.38 -5.80
CA GLU A 49 30.61 11.98 -4.98
C GLU A 49 31.37 13.23 -4.54
N CYS A 50 31.78 13.27 -3.27
CA CYS A 50 32.50 14.39 -2.69
C CYS A 50 33.59 13.90 -1.74
N ASP A 51 34.53 14.78 -1.43
CA ASP A 51 35.54 14.54 -0.41
C ASP A 51 35.41 15.51 0.76
N VAL A 52 35.87 15.09 1.94
CA VAL A 52 36.04 16.00 3.08
C VAL A 52 37.45 16.58 2.98
N ALA A 53 37.54 17.84 2.55
CA ALA A 53 38.80 18.52 2.32
C ALA A 53 39.45 18.98 3.63
N GLY A 54 38.64 19.37 4.61
CA GLY A 54 39.14 19.95 5.84
C GLY A 54 38.04 20.32 6.80
N TYR A 55 38.36 21.20 7.74
CA TYR A 55 37.43 21.65 8.77
C TYR A 55 37.85 22.97 9.40
N VAL A 56 36.87 23.66 9.97
CA VAL A 56 37.10 24.83 10.82
C VAL A 56 37.23 24.38 12.27
N ASP A 57 36.24 23.63 12.77
CA ASP A 57 36.18 23.10 14.13
C ASP A 57 35.24 21.88 14.20
N GLY A 58 34.77 21.52 15.40
CA GLY A 58 33.88 20.37 15.59
C GLY A 58 32.47 20.50 14.99
N ASN A 59 32.05 21.71 14.61
CA ASN A 59 30.71 22.02 14.12
C ASN A 59 30.69 22.39 12.62
N GLU A 60 31.85 22.45 11.97
CA GLU A 60 31.94 22.91 10.58
C GLU A 60 33.07 22.17 9.85
N ILE A 61 32.67 21.34 8.87
CA ILE A 61 33.56 20.64 7.96
C ILE A 61 33.48 21.26 6.56
N ILE A 62 34.57 21.13 5.81
CA ILE A 62 34.68 21.65 4.44
C ILE A 62 34.69 20.47 3.48
N LEU A 63 33.70 20.44 2.59
CA LEU A 63 33.60 19.48 1.51
C LEU A 63 34.20 20.05 0.22
N TYR A 64 34.75 19.17 -0.60
CA TYR A 64 35.08 19.45 -1.99
C TYR A 64 34.07 18.75 -2.90
N ILE A 65 33.31 19.54 -3.65
CA ILE A 65 32.21 19.07 -4.51
C ILE A 65 32.37 19.70 -5.89
N ASN A 66 32.63 18.88 -6.92
CA ASN A 66 32.75 19.32 -8.32
C ASN A 66 33.69 20.53 -8.54
N GLY A 67 34.80 20.62 -7.79
CA GLY A 67 35.74 21.73 -7.94
C GLY A 67 35.53 22.89 -6.97
N GLU A 68 34.42 22.92 -6.23
CA GLU A 68 34.06 23.99 -5.31
C GLU A 68 34.11 23.52 -3.85
N LEU A 69 34.39 24.47 -2.94
CA LEU A 69 34.35 24.23 -1.50
C LEU A 69 32.94 24.45 -0.96
N HIS A 70 32.53 23.62 -0.01
CA HIS A 70 31.24 23.75 0.65
C HIS A 70 31.35 23.53 2.16
N SER A 71 30.98 24.54 2.95
CA SER A 71 30.86 24.44 4.40
C SER A 71 29.54 23.77 4.81
N ILE A 72 29.61 22.83 5.75
CA ILE A 72 28.46 22.10 6.30
C ILE A 72 28.74 21.61 7.73
N HIS A 73 27.69 21.45 8.55
CA HIS A 73 27.80 20.77 9.84
C HIS A 73 27.99 19.26 9.65
N PRO A 74 28.89 18.61 10.41
CA PRO A 74 29.16 17.16 10.26
C PRO A 74 27.91 16.29 10.45
N ASP A 75 27.00 16.64 11.36
CA ASP A 75 25.75 15.88 11.54
C ASP A 75 24.83 15.90 10.31
N TYR A 76 24.72 17.05 9.61
CA TYR A 76 23.95 17.11 8.37
C TYR A 76 24.61 16.28 7.28
N PHE A 77 25.94 16.33 7.21
CA PHE A 77 26.67 15.51 6.24
C PHE A 77 26.56 14.02 6.54
N LEU A 78 26.60 13.63 7.82
CA LEU A 78 26.39 12.27 8.29
C LEU A 78 25.00 11.75 7.90
N ASP A 79 23.98 12.59 8.04
CA ASP A 79 22.62 12.26 7.63
C ASP A 79 22.53 11.98 6.13
N MET A 80 23.22 12.78 5.29
CA MET A 80 23.33 12.53 3.84
C MET A 80 23.98 11.18 3.49
N GLN A 81 24.82 10.64 4.38
CA GLN A 81 25.47 9.34 4.18
C GLN A 81 24.57 8.15 4.56
N LYS A 82 23.44 8.41 5.21
CA LYS A 82 22.45 7.36 5.46
C LYS A 82 21.89 6.91 4.12
N LYS A 83 21.78 5.60 3.98
CA LYS A 83 21.16 4.97 2.83
C LYS A 83 19.74 4.61 3.20
N GLU A 84 18.79 4.93 2.33
CA GLU A 84 17.44 4.44 2.50
C GLU A 84 17.45 2.93 2.24
N LYS A 85 17.07 2.15 3.24
CA LYS A 85 17.04 0.69 3.17
C LYS A 85 15.68 0.18 3.59
N PHE A 86 15.03 -0.56 2.72
CA PHE A 86 13.75 -1.18 2.98
C PHE A 86 13.54 -2.39 2.07
N ILE A 87 12.61 -3.24 2.44
CA ILE A 87 12.11 -4.32 1.59
C ILE A 87 10.79 -3.86 0.99
N ILE A 88 10.55 -4.12 -0.29
CA ILE A 88 9.20 -4.04 -0.87
C ILE A 88 8.66 -5.46 -1.02
N LEU A 89 7.40 -5.67 -0.68
CA LEU A 89 6.74 -6.97 -0.68
C LEU A 89 5.34 -6.86 -1.30
N ASP A 90 4.97 -7.90 -2.03
CA ASP A 90 3.59 -8.17 -2.44
C ASP A 90 3.32 -9.69 -2.41
N ILE A 91 2.06 -10.08 -2.22
CA ILE A 91 1.62 -11.48 -2.22
C ILE A 91 0.38 -11.67 -3.09
N GLU A 92 0.29 -12.82 -3.76
CA GLU A 92 -0.97 -13.28 -4.35
C GLU A 92 -1.68 -14.27 -3.42
N THR A 93 -3.01 -14.20 -3.41
CA THR A 93 -3.89 -15.08 -2.62
C THR A 93 -4.89 -15.77 -3.56
N PRO A 94 -5.63 -16.81 -3.12
CA PRO A 94 -6.60 -17.50 -3.99
C PRO A 94 -7.89 -16.71 -4.21
N MET A 95 -7.79 -15.43 -4.57
CA MET A 95 -8.91 -14.48 -4.69
C MET A 95 -9.80 -14.43 -3.44
N SER A 96 -9.21 -14.64 -2.25
CA SER A 96 -9.91 -14.61 -0.97
C SER A 96 -9.33 -13.58 -0.01
N PHE A 97 -10.23 -13.03 0.80
CA PHE A 97 -9.93 -12.09 1.88
C PHE A 97 -9.85 -12.76 3.25
N LYS A 98 -9.67 -14.08 3.35
CA LYS A 98 -9.41 -14.76 4.65
C LYS A 98 -7.97 -15.24 4.69
N SER A 99 -7.25 -14.92 5.76
CA SER A 99 -5.84 -15.31 5.91
C SER A 99 -5.64 -16.84 5.89
N GLU A 100 -6.66 -17.58 6.32
CA GLU A 100 -6.72 -19.06 6.36
C GLU A 100 -6.63 -19.72 4.98
N ASP A 101 -6.98 -19.00 3.91
CA ASP A 101 -7.09 -19.59 2.57
C ASP A 101 -5.73 -19.74 1.87
N GLY A 102 -4.67 -19.23 2.50
CA GLY A 102 -3.29 -19.47 2.10
C GLY A 102 -2.66 -18.35 1.27
N ILE A 103 -1.45 -18.64 0.81
CA ILE A 103 -0.61 -17.75 0.00
C ILE A 103 -0.26 -18.50 -1.29
N ARG A 104 -0.28 -17.82 -2.43
CA ARG A 104 -0.01 -18.41 -3.75
C ARG A 104 1.32 -17.95 -4.32
N GLU A 105 1.67 -16.71 -4.04
CA GLU A 105 2.89 -16.08 -4.52
C GLU A 105 3.43 -15.15 -3.43
N VAL A 106 4.75 -15.07 -3.33
CA VAL A 106 5.43 -14.00 -2.58
C VAL A 106 6.51 -13.42 -3.45
N ALA A 107 6.46 -12.11 -3.68
CA ALA A 107 7.54 -11.37 -4.29
C ALA A 107 8.12 -10.39 -3.27
N VAL A 108 9.45 -10.35 -3.17
CA VAL A 108 10.16 -9.37 -2.35
C VAL A 108 11.40 -8.85 -3.05
N ILE A 109 11.68 -7.56 -2.87
CA ILE A 109 12.94 -6.94 -3.26
C ILE A 109 13.53 -6.18 -2.08
N ALA A 110 14.85 -6.23 -1.95
CA ALA A 110 15.60 -5.39 -1.03
C ALA A 110 16.08 -4.17 -1.81
N VAL A 111 15.87 -2.99 -1.23
CA VAL A 111 16.12 -1.72 -1.89
C VAL A 111 17.10 -0.91 -1.06
N GLU A 112 18.11 -0.37 -1.72
CA GLU A 112 19.09 0.55 -1.15
C GLU A 112 19.18 1.81 -2.02
N ASP A 113 18.85 2.98 -1.45
CA ASP A 113 18.77 4.26 -2.18
C ASP A 113 17.95 4.14 -3.49
N PHE A 114 16.78 3.51 -3.39
CA PHE A 114 15.86 3.23 -4.51
C PHE A 114 16.43 2.36 -5.65
N ARG A 115 17.50 1.60 -5.38
CA ARG A 115 18.03 0.57 -6.29
C ARG A 115 17.78 -0.82 -5.71
N VAL A 116 17.35 -1.74 -6.55
CA VAL A 116 17.22 -3.15 -6.17
C VAL A 116 18.61 -3.72 -5.94
N VAL A 117 18.86 -4.27 -4.75
CA VAL A 117 20.13 -4.91 -4.38
C VAL A 117 20.01 -6.41 -4.16
N ASP A 118 18.78 -6.92 -4.01
CA ASP A 118 18.46 -8.34 -3.88
C ASP A 118 16.98 -8.55 -4.21
N SER A 119 16.61 -9.75 -4.64
CA SER A 119 15.23 -10.10 -4.99
C SER A 119 14.95 -11.57 -4.72
N LEU A 120 13.72 -11.88 -4.32
CA LEU A 120 13.24 -13.24 -4.17
C LEU A 120 11.80 -13.32 -4.68
N HIS A 121 11.53 -14.35 -5.48
CA HIS A 121 10.22 -14.67 -6.00
C HIS A 121 9.90 -16.13 -5.68
N LEU A 122 8.79 -16.36 -4.99
CA LEU A 122 8.34 -17.67 -4.55
C LEU A 122 6.97 -17.93 -5.15
N ALA A 123 6.92 -18.87 -6.09
CA ALA A 123 5.71 -19.33 -6.76
C ALA A 123 5.91 -20.77 -7.22
N ILE A 124 4.89 -21.61 -7.07
CA ILE A 124 4.85 -22.94 -7.69
C ILE A 124 3.76 -22.90 -8.76
N ILE A 125 4.17 -22.82 -10.02
CA ILE A 125 3.25 -22.71 -11.16
C ILE A 125 2.83 -24.10 -11.60
N ASN A 126 1.53 -24.40 -11.53
CA ASN A 126 0.96 -25.66 -12.04
C ASN A 126 0.20 -25.48 -13.36
N ASP A 127 -0.14 -24.25 -13.74
CA ASP A 127 -0.82 -23.92 -14.99
C ASP A 127 -0.34 -22.55 -15.50
N GLU A 128 0.57 -22.55 -16.48
CA GLU A 128 1.17 -21.33 -17.04
C GLU A 128 0.15 -20.43 -17.76
N GLU A 129 -0.89 -21.00 -18.38
CA GLU A 129 -1.89 -20.21 -19.10
C GLU A 129 -2.77 -19.45 -18.12
N LYS A 130 -3.17 -20.09 -17.01
CA LYS A 130 -3.89 -19.42 -15.92
C LYS A 130 -3.02 -18.43 -15.17
N TYR A 131 -1.75 -18.74 -14.94
CA TYR A 131 -0.84 -17.81 -14.28
C TYR A 131 -0.69 -16.49 -15.04
N LYS A 132 -0.64 -16.54 -16.38
CA LYS A 132 -0.63 -15.32 -17.22
C LYS A 132 -1.91 -14.48 -17.11
N GLN A 133 -3.01 -15.02 -16.57
CA GLN A 133 -4.24 -14.28 -16.33
C GLN A 133 -4.22 -13.51 -14.99
N GLY A 134 -3.21 -13.72 -14.15
CA GLY A 134 -2.97 -13.00 -12.88
C GLY A 134 -3.81 -13.50 -11.70
N TYR A 135 -3.78 -12.73 -10.60
CA TYR A 135 -4.63 -12.93 -9.41
C TYR A 135 -4.49 -14.30 -8.71
N GLY A 136 -3.29 -14.87 -8.73
CA GLY A 136 -3.00 -16.16 -8.11
C GLY A 136 -3.58 -17.39 -8.81
N ALA A 137 -4.14 -17.24 -10.02
CA ALA A 137 -4.62 -18.38 -10.82
C ALA A 137 -3.42 -19.21 -11.32
N GLY A 138 -3.57 -20.55 -11.38
CA GLY A 138 -2.50 -21.43 -11.87
C GLY A 138 -1.28 -21.57 -10.94
N LEU A 139 -1.44 -21.16 -9.68
CA LEU A 139 -0.42 -21.29 -8.63
C LEU A 139 -0.86 -22.29 -7.54
N GLU A 140 0.11 -23.04 -7.03
CA GLU A 140 -0.08 -23.88 -5.85
C GLU A 140 0.02 -23.08 -4.55
N ALA A 141 -0.52 -23.66 -3.49
CA ALA A 141 -0.42 -23.13 -2.15
C ALA A 141 1.01 -23.28 -1.61
N ILE A 142 1.63 -22.17 -1.22
CA ILE A 142 3.00 -22.17 -0.68
C ILE A 142 3.04 -21.87 0.82
N GLU A 143 1.91 -21.56 1.47
CA GLU A 143 1.89 -21.11 2.88
C GLU A 143 2.55 -22.05 3.90
N LYS A 144 2.66 -23.35 3.56
CA LYS A 144 3.26 -24.41 4.37
C LYS A 144 4.50 -25.04 3.71
N ASP A 145 4.94 -24.51 2.56
CA ASP A 145 6.14 -25.01 1.89
C ASP A 145 7.39 -24.57 2.67
N GLU A 146 8.05 -25.54 3.31
CA GLU A 146 9.17 -25.27 4.22
C GLU A 146 10.33 -24.56 3.54
N VAL A 147 10.61 -24.92 2.27
CA VAL A 147 11.68 -24.32 1.47
C VAL A 147 11.38 -22.84 1.18
N SER A 148 10.16 -22.53 0.74
CA SER A 148 9.72 -21.14 0.50
C SER A 148 9.76 -20.30 1.77
N ILE A 149 9.28 -20.86 2.88
CA ILE A 149 9.29 -20.18 4.19
C ILE A 149 10.73 -19.89 4.64
N GLU A 150 11.64 -20.87 4.53
CA GLU A 150 13.04 -20.71 4.90
C GLU A 150 13.73 -19.67 4.03
N ASN A 151 13.55 -19.72 2.70
CA ASN A 151 14.10 -18.74 1.77
C ASN A 151 13.62 -17.33 2.09
N PHE A 152 12.32 -17.15 2.35
CA PHE A 152 11.74 -15.87 2.74
C PHE A 152 12.35 -15.35 4.06
N LYS A 153 12.41 -16.18 5.10
CA LYS A 153 12.99 -15.78 6.40
C LYS A 153 14.47 -15.44 6.31
N ASN A 154 15.22 -16.18 5.49
CA ASN A 154 16.62 -15.88 5.21
C ASN A 154 16.77 -14.54 4.49
N PHE A 155 15.89 -14.23 3.55
CA PHE A 155 15.86 -12.93 2.87
C PHE A 155 15.60 -11.78 3.85
N ILE A 156 14.55 -11.87 4.67
CA ILE A 156 14.22 -10.83 5.66
C ILE A 156 15.37 -10.64 6.66
N SER A 157 15.94 -11.73 7.18
CA SER A 157 17.00 -11.69 8.19
C SER A 157 18.35 -11.20 7.65
N LYS A 158 18.61 -11.34 6.34
CA LYS A 158 19.79 -10.79 5.67
C LYS A 158 19.75 -9.27 5.60
N HIS A 159 18.60 -8.68 5.28
CA HIS A 159 18.47 -7.23 5.01
C HIS A 159 18.06 -6.39 6.22
N LYS A 160 17.41 -6.99 7.24
CA LYS A 160 17.08 -6.35 8.54
C LYS A 160 16.56 -4.91 8.45
N CYS A 161 15.57 -4.69 7.61
CA CYS A 161 14.92 -3.40 7.43
C CYS A 161 13.39 -3.54 7.39
N PRO A 162 12.64 -2.42 7.47
CA PRO A 162 11.18 -2.44 7.40
C PRO A 162 10.67 -2.99 6.06
N ILE A 163 9.50 -3.62 6.09
CA ILE A 163 8.80 -4.09 4.89
C ILE A 163 7.77 -3.05 4.46
N ILE A 164 7.81 -2.63 3.22
CA ILE A 164 6.83 -1.76 2.58
C ILE A 164 5.97 -2.62 1.67
N ALA A 165 4.66 -2.48 1.77
CA ALA A 165 3.74 -3.06 0.81
C ALA A 165 2.63 -2.06 0.48
N HIS A 166 2.03 -2.17 -0.72
CA HIS A 166 1.06 -1.18 -1.17
C HIS A 166 -0.15 -1.14 -0.24
N ASN A 167 -0.72 -2.31 0.05
CA ASN A 167 -1.74 -2.51 1.07
C ASN A 167 -1.21 -3.36 2.22
N ALA A 168 -0.10 -2.96 2.84
CA ALA A 168 0.58 -3.74 3.88
C ALA A 168 -0.31 -4.32 5.00
N SER A 169 -1.45 -3.70 5.30
CA SER A 169 -2.42 -4.26 6.25
C SER A 169 -2.99 -5.62 5.83
N PHE A 170 -3.13 -5.86 4.52
CA PHE A 170 -3.58 -7.11 3.90
C PHE A 170 -2.43 -8.11 3.84
N ASP A 171 -1.27 -7.75 3.30
CA ASP A 171 -0.16 -8.70 3.12
C ASP A 171 0.34 -9.23 4.47
N ARG A 172 0.54 -8.31 5.42
CA ARG A 172 1.03 -8.63 6.76
C ARG A 172 0.15 -9.63 7.50
N ARG A 173 -1.18 -9.56 7.36
CA ARG A 173 -2.07 -10.48 8.08
C ARG A 173 -2.07 -11.90 7.52
N PHE A 174 -1.71 -12.10 6.25
CA PHE A 174 -1.49 -13.45 5.72
C PHE A 174 -0.14 -13.98 6.20
N LEU A 175 0.92 -13.18 6.06
CA LEU A 175 2.27 -13.55 6.49
C LEU A 175 2.34 -13.87 7.99
N ARG A 176 1.64 -13.10 8.85
CA ARG A 176 1.58 -13.38 10.29
C ARG A 176 0.76 -14.62 10.62
N TYR A 177 -0.40 -14.80 9.96
CA TYR A 177 -1.25 -15.97 10.19
C TYR A 177 -0.49 -17.28 9.92
N TRP A 178 0.33 -17.30 8.85
CA TRP A 178 1.14 -18.45 8.47
C TRP A 178 2.56 -18.45 9.06
N ASN A 179 2.88 -17.51 9.96
CA ASN A 179 4.18 -17.43 10.64
C ASN A 179 5.41 -17.27 9.71
N TRP A 180 5.24 -16.52 8.61
CA TRP A 180 6.31 -16.14 7.68
C TRP A 180 7.16 -14.99 8.21
N VAL A 181 6.56 -14.08 9.00
CA VAL A 181 7.23 -12.92 9.61
C VAL A 181 7.06 -12.93 11.13
N ASP A 182 8.05 -12.38 11.85
CA ASP A 182 7.96 -12.14 13.29
C ASP A 182 6.96 -11.01 13.60
N ASP A 183 6.34 -11.06 14.78
CA ASP A 183 5.39 -10.03 15.24
C ASP A 183 6.01 -8.63 15.35
N LYS A 184 7.33 -8.55 15.59
CA LYS A 184 8.10 -7.31 15.68
C LYS A 184 8.58 -6.81 14.31
N GLN A 185 8.43 -7.59 13.24
CA GLN A 185 8.80 -7.13 11.90
C GLN A 185 8.00 -5.88 11.58
N GLU A 186 8.71 -4.80 11.29
CA GLU A 186 8.12 -3.51 10.99
C GLU A 186 7.54 -3.50 9.58
N PHE A 187 6.35 -2.92 9.44
CA PHE A 187 5.66 -2.76 8.17
C PHE A 187 5.25 -1.30 7.95
N TYR A 188 5.38 -0.84 6.72
CA TYR A 188 4.82 0.43 6.24
C TYR A 188 3.83 0.19 5.10
N CYS A 189 2.69 0.86 5.15
CA CYS A 189 1.73 0.85 4.05
C CYS A 189 1.98 2.05 3.14
N SER A 190 2.43 1.81 1.91
CA SER A 190 2.74 2.92 0.99
C SER A 190 1.48 3.74 0.68
N ARG A 191 0.34 3.09 0.41
CA ARG A 191 -0.96 3.77 0.20
C ARG A 191 -1.29 4.75 1.31
N ASP A 192 -1.15 4.33 2.57
CA ASP A 192 -1.52 5.17 3.72
C ASP A 192 -0.51 6.31 3.97
N ASN A 193 0.77 6.08 3.65
CA ASN A 193 1.80 7.13 3.73
C ASN A 193 1.67 8.15 2.57
N ILE A 194 1.36 7.70 1.35
CA ILE A 194 1.09 8.58 0.20
C ILE A 194 -0.13 9.46 0.50
N LYS A 195 -1.22 8.87 1.03
CA LYS A 195 -2.41 9.59 1.52
C LYS A 195 -2.11 10.69 2.54
N SER A 196 -1.02 10.56 3.29
CA SER A 196 -0.63 11.58 4.28
C SER A 196 0.12 12.75 3.67
N LYS A 197 0.68 12.58 2.46
CA LYS A 197 1.44 13.59 1.72
C LYS A 197 0.55 14.37 0.74
N GLU A 198 -0.42 13.70 0.13
CA GLU A 198 -1.25 14.27 -0.93
C GLU A 198 -2.68 13.70 -0.95
N THR A 199 -3.61 14.46 -1.53
CA THR A 199 -5.02 14.08 -1.70
C THR A 199 -5.30 13.73 -3.17
N LEU A 200 -5.67 12.48 -3.44
CA LEU A 200 -5.94 11.95 -4.78
C LEU A 200 -7.33 11.28 -4.84
N GLU A 201 -7.89 11.13 -6.05
CA GLU A 201 -9.18 10.46 -6.27
C GLU A 201 -9.13 8.97 -5.90
N SER A 202 -7.99 8.32 -6.13
CA SER A 202 -7.75 6.93 -5.79
C SER A 202 -6.30 6.73 -5.39
N TYR A 203 -6.07 5.65 -4.66
CA TYR A 203 -4.74 5.22 -4.24
C TYR A 203 -4.56 3.73 -4.51
N LYS A 204 -5.26 3.19 -5.51
CA LYS A 204 -4.94 1.87 -6.06
C LYS A 204 -3.61 1.97 -6.83
N LEU A 205 -2.82 0.91 -6.84
CA LEU A 205 -1.51 0.88 -7.49
C LEU A 205 -1.59 1.36 -8.94
N GLU A 206 -2.49 0.77 -9.74
CA GLU A 206 -2.75 1.16 -11.13
C GLU A 206 -3.06 2.66 -11.31
N TYR A 207 -3.90 3.22 -10.42
CA TYR A 207 -4.20 4.65 -10.47
C TYR A 207 -2.97 5.50 -10.19
N LEU A 208 -2.15 5.11 -9.20
CA LEU A 208 -0.92 5.82 -8.86
C LEU A 208 0.10 5.78 -10.01
N LEU A 209 0.26 4.63 -10.67
CA LEU A 209 1.13 4.49 -11.84
C LEU A 209 0.71 5.47 -12.94
N ASN A 210 -0.57 5.48 -13.27
CA ASN A 210 -1.13 6.40 -14.27
C ASN A 210 -0.98 7.86 -13.85
N HIS A 211 -1.28 8.18 -12.59
CA HIS A 211 -1.16 9.54 -12.04
C HIS A 211 0.27 10.07 -12.14
N TYR A 212 1.26 9.22 -11.89
CA TYR A 212 2.67 9.58 -11.96
C TYR A 212 3.31 9.40 -13.35
N GLY A 213 2.53 9.00 -14.36
CA GLY A 213 3.02 8.81 -15.72
C GLY A 213 4.02 7.64 -15.86
N ILE A 214 3.93 6.65 -14.98
CA ILE A 214 4.75 5.44 -15.02
C ILE A 214 4.11 4.46 -16.00
N LYS A 215 4.89 3.95 -16.96
CA LYS A 215 4.40 2.95 -17.92
C LYS A 215 4.21 1.61 -17.21
N GLN A 216 3.03 1.04 -17.36
CA GLN A 216 2.70 -0.27 -16.82
C GLN A 216 3.17 -1.37 -17.79
N GLU A 217 3.88 -2.38 -17.27
CA GLU A 217 4.08 -3.64 -17.97
C GLU A 217 2.86 -4.55 -17.76
N GLN A 218 2.54 -5.42 -18.72
CA GLN A 218 1.26 -6.14 -18.74
C GLN A 218 1.14 -7.29 -17.73
N SER A 219 2.20 -7.61 -16.96
CA SER A 219 2.17 -8.72 -16.02
C SER A 219 1.52 -8.32 -14.70
N HIS A 220 0.29 -8.78 -14.45
CA HIS A 220 -0.40 -8.63 -13.16
C HIS A 220 0.05 -9.74 -12.18
N ASN A 221 1.32 -9.73 -11.77
CA ASN A 221 1.86 -10.64 -10.75
C ASN A 221 2.55 -9.86 -9.62
N ALA A 222 2.79 -10.53 -8.50
CA ALA A 222 3.33 -9.89 -7.30
C ALA A 222 4.70 -9.22 -7.56
N MET A 223 5.54 -9.80 -8.43
CA MET A 223 6.84 -9.20 -8.75
C MET A 223 6.71 -7.87 -9.50
N GLN A 224 5.79 -7.78 -10.46
CA GLN A 224 5.54 -6.53 -11.15
C GLN A 224 4.98 -5.48 -10.19
N ASP A 225 4.03 -5.84 -9.33
CA ASP A 225 3.45 -4.92 -8.36
C ASP A 225 4.51 -4.35 -7.39
N VAL A 226 5.48 -5.18 -7.00
CA VAL A 226 6.64 -4.77 -6.20
C VAL A 226 7.54 -3.76 -6.94
N LEU A 227 7.82 -3.99 -8.22
CA LEU A 227 8.63 -3.10 -9.05
C LEU A 227 7.91 -1.79 -9.37
N ASP A 228 6.62 -1.87 -9.69
CA ASP A 228 5.73 -0.73 -9.92
C ASP A 228 5.65 0.16 -8.68
N LEU A 229 5.54 -0.45 -7.50
CA LEU A 229 5.60 0.29 -6.25
C LEU A 229 6.97 0.97 -6.04
N LEU A 230 8.09 0.35 -6.42
CA LEU A 230 9.39 1.00 -6.34
C LEU A 230 9.46 2.25 -7.23
N GLU A 231 8.93 2.20 -8.45
CA GLU A 231 8.88 3.36 -9.35
C GLU A 231 8.04 4.50 -8.78
N ILE A 232 6.91 4.19 -8.15
CA ILE A 232 6.12 5.20 -7.43
C ILE A 232 6.95 5.81 -6.29
N LEU A 233 7.62 5.00 -5.47
CA LEU A 233 8.37 5.49 -4.32
C LEU A 233 9.57 6.36 -4.72
N LYS A 234 10.20 6.11 -5.88
CA LYS A 234 11.25 6.97 -6.46
C LYS A 234 10.78 8.40 -6.72
N ILE A 235 9.51 8.56 -7.09
CA ILE A 235 8.89 9.86 -7.38
C ILE A 235 8.38 10.48 -6.09
N VAL A 236 7.59 9.73 -5.31
CA VAL A 236 6.93 10.27 -4.12
C VAL A 236 7.93 10.68 -3.06
N LYS A 237 8.99 9.89 -2.83
CA LYS A 237 10.01 10.08 -1.77
C LYS A 237 9.41 10.44 -0.42
N ILE A 238 9.05 9.41 0.35
CA ILE A 238 8.47 9.58 1.68
C ILE A 238 9.59 9.92 2.67
N GLU A 239 9.57 11.15 3.18
CA GLU A 239 10.58 11.67 4.13
C GLU A 239 10.46 11.03 5.51
N LYS A 240 9.23 10.76 5.95
CA LYS A 240 8.95 10.20 7.27
C LYS A 240 7.89 9.12 7.16
N TRP A 241 8.34 7.88 7.29
CA TRP A 241 7.49 6.71 7.33
C TRP A 241 6.71 6.62 8.65
N ILE A 242 5.44 6.24 8.55
CA ILE A 242 4.57 5.94 9.69
C ILE A 242 4.37 4.43 9.75
N SER A 243 4.76 3.83 10.89
CA SER A 243 4.66 2.39 11.14
C SER A 243 3.21 1.92 11.17
N LEU A 244 2.95 0.78 10.53
CA LEU A 244 1.62 0.19 10.49
C LEU A 244 1.24 -0.32 11.89
N GLY A 245 0.42 0.43 12.60
CA GLY A 245 0.02 0.13 13.98
C GLY A 245 0.39 1.24 14.97
N GLU A 246 1.34 2.11 14.63
CA GLU A 246 1.56 3.41 15.28
C GLU A 246 0.49 4.41 14.80
N TYR A 247 -0.75 4.16 15.21
CA TYR A 247 -1.89 5.01 14.87
C TYR A 247 -1.99 6.16 15.88
N ARG A 248 -1.78 7.41 15.44
CA ARG A 248 -1.95 8.61 16.29
C ARG A 248 -3.32 8.63 16.96
N GLU A 249 -3.36 8.90 18.27
CA GLU A 249 -4.58 8.99 19.08
C GLU A 249 -5.62 9.93 18.47
N ASP A 250 -5.18 10.98 17.78
CA ASP A 250 -5.99 11.98 17.09
C ASP A 250 -6.91 11.38 15.99
N LYS A 251 -6.52 10.25 15.38
CA LYS A 251 -7.36 9.52 14.42
C LYS A 251 -8.21 8.44 15.08
N LYS A 252 -7.94 8.04 16.32
CA LYS A 252 -8.78 7.13 17.09
C LYS A 252 -10.13 7.77 17.36
N GLU A 253 -10.16 9.05 17.73
CA GLU A 253 -11.43 9.77 17.89
C GLU A 253 -12.22 9.92 16.59
N LYS A 254 -11.57 10.24 15.46
CA LYS A 254 -12.26 10.33 14.17
C LYS A 254 -12.76 8.97 13.67
N ARG A 255 -11.99 7.90 13.90
CA ARG A 255 -12.34 6.54 13.47
C ARG A 255 -13.34 5.87 14.41
N VAL A 256 -13.30 6.16 15.71
CA VAL A 256 -14.35 5.79 16.69
C VAL A 256 -15.63 6.57 16.39
N ARG A 257 -15.56 7.88 16.12
CA ARG A 257 -16.72 8.65 15.65
C ARG A 257 -17.29 8.07 14.35
N ASN A 258 -16.46 7.70 13.38
CA ASN A 258 -16.93 7.07 12.15
C ASN A 258 -17.47 5.64 12.38
N TYR A 259 -16.87 4.84 13.27
CA TYR A 259 -17.38 3.51 13.62
C TYR A 259 -18.69 3.58 14.41
N GLU A 260 -18.81 4.52 15.35
CA GLU A 260 -20.03 4.77 16.11
C GLU A 260 -21.14 5.31 15.22
N ASN A 261 -20.81 6.21 14.28
CA ASN A 261 -21.75 6.71 13.28
C ASN A 261 -22.15 5.61 12.29
N ASP A 262 -21.22 4.77 11.83
CA ASP A 262 -21.52 3.61 10.98
C ASP A 262 -22.35 2.56 11.74
N SER A 263 -22.07 2.34 13.02
CA SER A 263 -22.83 1.42 13.88
C SER A 263 -24.24 1.95 14.13
N LYS A 264 -24.40 3.25 14.39
CA LYS A 264 -25.71 3.90 14.54
C LYS A 264 -26.48 3.88 13.23
N LYS A 265 -25.85 4.22 12.11
CA LYS A 265 -26.46 4.15 10.77
C LYS A 265 -26.91 2.73 10.43
N ARG A 266 -26.09 1.70 10.70
CA ARG A 266 -26.49 0.29 10.51
C ARG A 266 -27.69 -0.10 11.37
N GLU A 267 -27.76 0.39 12.60
CA GLU A 267 -28.89 0.15 13.49
C GLU A 267 -30.15 0.87 13.02
N GLU A 268 -30.03 2.11 12.52
CA GLU A 268 -31.12 2.88 11.90
C GLU A 268 -31.62 2.21 10.62
N ASP A 269 -30.72 1.78 9.73
CA ASP A 269 -31.03 1.04 8.52
C ASP A 269 -31.75 -0.28 8.87
N ARG A 270 -31.29 -1.00 9.90
CA ARG A 270 -31.94 -2.23 10.37
C ARG A 270 -33.37 -1.96 10.84
N LYS A 271 -33.56 -0.94 11.69
CA LYS A 271 -34.89 -0.54 12.19
C LYS A 271 -35.81 -0.10 11.05
N LYS A 272 -35.28 0.62 10.06
CA LYS A 272 -36.02 1.03 8.86
C LYS A 272 -36.50 -0.18 8.05
N LEU A 273 -35.63 -1.17 7.85
CA LEU A 273 -35.99 -2.40 7.13
C LEU A 273 -36.98 -3.28 7.93
N GLU A 274 -36.88 -3.30 9.26
CA GLU A 274 -37.84 -3.99 10.13
C GLU A 274 -39.21 -3.31 10.08
N TYR A 275 -39.25 -1.99 10.25
CA TYR A 275 -40.48 -1.20 10.08
C TYR A 275 -41.12 -1.40 8.71
N ALA A 276 -40.32 -1.44 7.64
CA ALA A 276 -40.81 -1.68 6.28
C ALA A 276 -41.51 -3.06 6.12
N LYS A 277 -41.00 -4.11 6.79
CA LYS A 277 -41.63 -5.44 6.76
C LYS A 277 -43.00 -5.45 7.41
N ASP A 278 -43.18 -4.65 8.46
CA ASP A 278 -44.43 -4.55 9.20
C ASP A 278 -45.43 -3.56 8.57
N ASN A 279 -45.01 -2.75 7.58
CA ASN A 279 -45.79 -1.66 6.98
C ASN A 279 -45.82 -1.71 5.44
N ILE A 280 -46.28 -2.84 4.92
CA ILE A 280 -46.50 -3.05 3.49
C ILE A 280 -47.56 -2.08 2.95
N ILE A 281 -47.23 -1.36 1.89
CA ILE A 281 -48.14 -0.49 1.15
C ILE A 281 -48.92 -1.32 0.13
N GLU A 282 -48.19 -2.02 -0.74
CA GLU A 282 -48.70 -2.77 -1.87
C GLU A 282 -47.83 -4.00 -2.13
N ASN A 283 -48.30 -4.93 -2.94
CA ASN A 283 -47.55 -6.15 -3.28
C ASN A 283 -47.27 -6.25 -4.78
N ILE A 284 -46.64 -5.22 -5.35
CA ILE A 284 -46.28 -5.20 -6.78
C ILE A 284 -45.13 -6.16 -7.11
N PHE A 285 -44.25 -6.42 -6.13
CA PHE A 285 -43.10 -7.29 -6.30
C PHE A 285 -43.39 -8.76 -5.97
N ASN A 286 -44.53 -9.10 -5.37
CA ASN A 286 -44.97 -10.50 -5.14
C ASN A 286 -43.89 -11.42 -4.55
N ASN A 287 -43.22 -10.98 -3.48
CA ASN A 287 -42.13 -11.67 -2.80
C ASN A 287 -40.86 -11.90 -3.65
N LYS A 288 -40.68 -11.19 -4.77
CA LYS A 288 -39.44 -11.23 -5.54
C LYS A 288 -38.24 -10.83 -4.68
N ARG A 289 -37.12 -11.55 -4.85
CA ARG A 289 -35.86 -11.29 -4.18
C ARG A 289 -35.06 -10.24 -4.94
N ILE A 290 -34.90 -9.07 -4.33
CA ILE A 290 -34.25 -7.92 -4.95
C ILE A 290 -32.97 -7.57 -4.19
N VAL A 291 -31.86 -7.47 -4.93
CA VAL A 291 -30.55 -7.05 -4.40
C VAL A 291 -30.18 -5.70 -5.01
N PHE A 292 -29.55 -4.84 -4.22
CA PHE A 292 -29.08 -3.53 -4.66
C PHE A 292 -27.55 -3.49 -4.59
N THR A 293 -26.88 -3.00 -5.64
CA THR A 293 -25.41 -2.90 -5.69
C THR A 293 -24.94 -1.69 -6.50
N GLY A 294 -23.70 -1.25 -6.27
CA GLY A 294 -23.16 -0.03 -6.88
C GLY A 294 -23.51 1.24 -6.14
N ASP A 295 -23.00 2.35 -6.65
CA ASP A 295 -23.20 3.71 -6.18
C ASP A 295 -24.56 4.20 -6.72
N MET A 296 -25.52 4.36 -5.80
CA MET A 296 -26.89 4.77 -6.08
C MET A 296 -27.04 6.27 -5.89
N LYS A 297 -27.98 6.90 -6.58
CA LYS A 297 -28.34 8.30 -6.33
C LYS A 297 -29.07 8.44 -5.00
N GLU A 298 -29.95 7.50 -4.71
CA GLU A 298 -30.69 7.43 -3.44
C GLU A 298 -30.00 6.53 -2.40
N ASP A 299 -30.29 6.76 -1.10
CA ASP A 299 -29.74 5.92 -0.04
C ASP A 299 -30.21 4.47 -0.18
N ARG A 300 -29.25 3.54 -0.22
CA ARG A 300 -29.51 2.12 -0.48
C ARG A 300 -30.47 1.51 0.55
N ALA A 301 -30.42 1.91 1.82
CA ALA A 301 -31.33 1.39 2.84
C ALA A 301 -32.76 1.92 2.63
N GLU A 302 -32.90 3.16 2.15
CA GLU A 302 -34.19 3.72 1.74
C GLU A 302 -34.80 2.92 0.58
N MET A 303 -34.04 2.72 -0.51
CA MET A 303 -34.50 1.94 -1.67
C MET A 303 -34.93 0.52 -1.28
N ARG A 304 -34.15 -0.13 -0.41
CA ARG A 304 -34.49 -1.47 0.13
C ARG A 304 -35.77 -1.44 0.96
N SER A 305 -35.94 -0.42 1.80
CA SER A 305 -37.15 -0.27 2.62
C SER A 305 -38.38 -0.11 1.73
N ILE A 306 -38.29 0.68 0.66
CA ILE A 306 -39.37 0.89 -0.30
C ILE A 306 -39.68 -0.41 -1.03
N ALA A 307 -38.66 -1.11 -1.54
CA ALA A 307 -38.87 -2.41 -2.19
C ALA A 307 -39.63 -3.40 -1.28
N ILE A 308 -39.24 -3.48 0.01
CA ILE A 308 -39.92 -4.31 1.00
C ILE A 308 -41.38 -3.87 1.18
N ARG A 309 -41.65 -2.57 1.34
CA ARG A 309 -43.01 -2.04 1.48
C ARG A 309 -43.89 -2.28 0.25
N TYR A 310 -43.27 -2.54 -0.90
CA TYR A 310 -43.92 -2.90 -2.16
C TYR A 310 -43.92 -4.43 -2.41
N GLY A 311 -43.62 -5.23 -1.38
CA GLY A 311 -43.76 -6.69 -1.37
C GLY A 311 -42.51 -7.45 -1.80
N ALA A 312 -41.33 -6.84 -1.84
CA ALA A 312 -40.08 -7.55 -2.17
C ALA A 312 -39.41 -8.16 -0.95
N ILE A 313 -38.59 -9.19 -1.18
CA ILE A 313 -37.64 -9.73 -0.21
C ILE A 313 -36.26 -9.17 -0.53
N SER A 314 -35.81 -8.14 0.21
CA SER A 314 -34.49 -7.56 -0.05
C SER A 314 -33.36 -8.26 0.71
N THR A 315 -32.35 -8.76 -0.02
CA THR A 315 -31.15 -9.43 0.52
C THR A 315 -29.86 -8.71 0.15
N ASP A 316 -28.79 -8.93 0.93
CA ASP A 316 -27.49 -8.30 0.70
C ASP A 316 -26.60 -9.03 -0.32
N SER A 317 -26.89 -10.31 -0.56
CA SER A 317 -26.08 -11.19 -1.40
C SER A 317 -26.84 -11.63 -2.65
N VAL A 318 -26.11 -11.71 -3.76
CA VAL A 318 -26.60 -12.31 -5.01
C VAL A 318 -26.45 -13.82 -4.93
N SER A 319 -27.57 -14.52 -5.08
CA SER A 319 -27.70 -15.98 -5.12
C SER A 319 -28.55 -16.41 -6.31
N LYS A 320 -28.56 -17.71 -6.67
CA LYS A 320 -29.44 -18.26 -7.72
C LYS A 320 -30.93 -18.05 -7.47
N LYS A 321 -31.34 -17.71 -6.24
CA LYS A 321 -32.72 -17.41 -5.89
C LYS A 321 -33.09 -15.94 -6.11
N THR A 322 -32.12 -15.09 -6.44
CA THR A 322 -32.37 -13.66 -6.64
C THR A 322 -33.18 -13.50 -7.92
N ASP A 323 -34.29 -12.76 -7.85
CA ASP A 323 -35.13 -12.53 -9.01
C ASP A 323 -34.67 -11.29 -9.78
N MET A 324 -34.09 -10.30 -9.09
CA MET A 324 -33.70 -9.02 -9.68
C MET A 324 -32.50 -8.37 -8.97
N LEU A 325 -31.60 -7.79 -9.74
CA LEU A 325 -30.49 -6.95 -9.29
C LEU A 325 -30.72 -5.51 -9.75
N VAL A 326 -30.87 -4.59 -8.82
CA VAL A 326 -30.86 -3.15 -9.09
C VAL A 326 -29.42 -2.65 -9.01
N VAL A 327 -28.94 -2.04 -10.08
CA VAL A 327 -27.55 -1.59 -10.22
C VAL A 327 -27.45 -0.07 -10.31
N GLY A 328 -26.54 0.48 -9.51
CA GLY A 328 -25.99 1.82 -9.64
C GLY A 328 -24.64 1.79 -10.36
N GLU A 329 -23.92 2.91 -10.31
CA GLU A 329 -22.57 3.00 -10.90
C GLU A 329 -21.60 2.04 -10.18
N ASN A 330 -20.54 1.57 -10.84
CA ASN A 330 -19.51 0.72 -10.24
C ASN A 330 -20.02 -0.57 -9.53
N ALA A 331 -21.05 -1.22 -10.07
CA ALA A 331 -21.74 -2.37 -9.46
C ALA A 331 -20.88 -3.61 -9.09
N GLY A 332 -19.65 -3.69 -9.62
CA GLY A 332 -18.60 -4.62 -9.19
C GLY A 332 -18.95 -6.11 -9.34
N SER A 333 -18.41 -6.95 -8.45
CA SER A 333 -18.49 -8.42 -8.54
C SER A 333 -19.91 -9.00 -8.40
N LYS A 334 -20.88 -8.23 -7.88
CA LYS A 334 -22.29 -8.65 -7.80
C LYS A 334 -22.98 -8.60 -9.15
N LEU A 335 -22.59 -7.67 -10.03
CA LEU A 335 -23.10 -7.60 -11.40
C LEU A 335 -22.66 -8.83 -12.19
N THR A 336 -21.36 -9.16 -12.13
CA THR A 336 -20.80 -10.36 -12.79
C THR A 336 -21.54 -11.62 -12.36
N LYS A 337 -21.72 -11.80 -11.04
CA LYS A 337 -22.43 -12.95 -10.49
C LYS A 337 -23.92 -13.01 -10.88
N ALA A 338 -24.56 -11.86 -11.06
CA ALA A 338 -25.94 -11.80 -11.51
C ALA A 338 -26.09 -12.19 -12.98
N GLN A 339 -25.15 -11.75 -13.82
CA GLN A 339 -25.08 -12.15 -15.23
C GLN A 339 -24.89 -13.67 -15.39
N GLU A 340 -23.98 -14.26 -14.60
CA GLU A 340 -23.74 -15.71 -14.59
C GLU A 340 -24.99 -16.53 -14.22
N PHE A 341 -25.81 -16.00 -13.30
CA PHE A 341 -27.03 -16.67 -12.84
C PHE A 341 -28.26 -16.33 -13.69
N GLY A 342 -28.12 -15.49 -14.72
CA GLY A 342 -29.24 -15.06 -15.57
C GLY A 342 -30.29 -14.27 -14.80
N ILE A 343 -29.87 -13.48 -13.80
CA ILE A 343 -30.75 -12.66 -12.98
C ILE A 343 -31.13 -11.39 -13.76
N ASP A 344 -32.38 -10.93 -13.61
CA ASP A 344 -32.86 -9.69 -14.22
C ASP A 344 -32.10 -8.48 -13.64
N ILE A 345 -31.48 -7.68 -14.51
CA ILE A 345 -30.63 -6.55 -14.10
C ILE A 345 -31.28 -5.27 -14.59
N ILE A 346 -31.61 -4.39 -13.66
CA ILE A 346 -32.24 -3.09 -13.94
C ILE A 346 -31.47 -1.95 -13.29
N ASN A 347 -31.58 -0.75 -13.83
CA ASN A 347 -31.01 0.44 -13.18
C ASN A 347 -31.99 1.05 -12.17
N GLU A 348 -31.53 2.07 -11.45
CA GLU A 348 -32.34 2.79 -10.47
C GLU A 348 -33.59 3.46 -11.07
N ALA A 349 -33.52 4.02 -12.28
CA ALA A 349 -34.68 4.65 -12.93
C ALA A 349 -35.76 3.62 -13.28
N ASP A 350 -35.36 2.44 -13.73
CA ASP A 350 -36.28 1.32 -14.01
C ASP A 350 -36.97 0.83 -12.75
N PHE A 351 -36.25 0.75 -11.62
CA PHE A 351 -36.82 0.40 -10.32
C PHE A 351 -37.92 1.38 -9.91
N TRP A 352 -37.67 2.69 -10.02
CA TRP A 352 -38.66 3.72 -9.74
C TRP A 352 -39.84 3.69 -10.72
N ASN A 353 -39.59 3.40 -12.00
CA ASN A 353 -40.65 3.22 -12.98
C ASN A 353 -41.57 2.06 -12.62
N ILE A 354 -41.05 0.95 -12.09
CA ILE A 354 -41.87 -0.20 -11.65
C ILE A 354 -42.80 0.21 -10.50
N ILE A 355 -42.31 1.00 -9.55
CA ILE A 355 -43.08 1.47 -8.39
C ILE A 355 -44.12 2.52 -8.82
N ASN A 356 -43.76 3.43 -9.73
CA ASN A 356 -44.61 4.55 -10.14
C ASN A 356 -45.61 4.20 -11.25
N ARG A 357 -45.52 3.01 -11.87
CA ARG A 357 -46.35 2.61 -13.03
C ARG A 357 -47.84 2.35 -12.71
N LYS A 358 -48.32 2.63 -11.49
CA LYS A 358 -49.74 2.53 -11.13
C LYS A 358 -50.19 3.61 -10.12
N GLN A 359 -49.98 4.89 -10.46
CA GLN A 359 -50.92 5.92 -10.00
C GLN A 359 -52.00 6.15 -11.06
#